data_AF-A0A563U336-F1
#
_entry.id   AF-A0A563U336-F1
#
_cell.length_a   1.000
_cell.length_b   1.000
_cell.length_c   1.000
_cell.angle_alpha   90.00
_cell.angle_beta   90.00
_cell.angle_gamma   90.00
#
_symmetry.space_group_name_H-M   'P 1'
#
loop_
_entity.id
_entity.type
_entity.pdbx_description
1 polymer ?
#
loop_
_entity_poly.entity_id
_entity_poly.type
_entity_poly.pdbx_seq_one_letter_code
_entity_poly.pdbx_strand_id
1 'polypeptide(L)'
;MIKLSQKLKDQLWWLIISVDYNYSRICIADHDFNNDTLTLWLEDKQDFKNTVDECLQLDISAKQFARIIKAEGFNSYEGTKLHANKQFVYNTRIEINPPLTWYETDATLIEQQWAREKVLKKVLTQLVETEVIGDKQW
;
A
#
# COMPACT_ATOMS: atom_id res chain seq x y z
N MET A 1 -4.04 10.12 1.66
CA MET A 1 -2.64 10.57 1.68
C MET A 1 -1.93 9.86 2.84
N ILE A 2 -0.89 9.09 2.53
CA ILE A 2 -0.01 8.45 3.50
C ILE A 2 0.90 9.55 4.07
N LYS A 3 0.98 9.65 5.40
CA LYS A 3 1.84 10.60 6.07
C LYS A 3 3.22 9.96 6.23
N LEU A 4 4.23 10.58 5.62
CA LEU A 4 5.63 10.16 5.69
C LEU A 4 6.44 11.29 6.31
N SER A 5 7.44 10.96 7.12
CA SER A 5 8.42 11.93 7.62
C SER A 5 9.25 12.47 6.45
N GLN A 6 9.78 13.70 6.57
CA GLN A 6 10.61 14.26 5.49
C GLN A 6 11.84 13.40 5.21
N LYS A 7 12.52 12.92 6.27
CA LYS A 7 13.64 11.98 6.16
C LYS A 7 13.31 10.76 5.30
N LEU A 8 12.15 10.14 5.54
CA LEU A 8 11.74 8.95 4.79
C LEU A 8 11.40 9.29 3.34
N LYS A 9 10.80 10.46 3.07
CA LYS A 9 10.59 10.95 1.71
C LYS A 9 11.92 11.13 0.97
N ASP A 10 12.92 11.74 1.61
CA ASP A 10 14.23 11.95 1.01
C ASP A 10 14.91 10.61 0.68
N GLN A 11 14.82 9.62 1.59
CA GLN A 11 15.35 8.27 1.34
C GLN A 11 14.62 7.56 0.20
N LEU A 12 13.29 7.66 0.13
CA LEU A 12 12.50 7.12 -0.98
C LEU A 12 12.85 7.80 -2.30
N TRP A 13 13.12 9.12 -2.28
CA TRP A 13 13.60 9.84 -3.45
C TRP A 13 14.95 9.36 -3.93
N TRP A 14 15.90 9.10 -3.02
CA TRP A 14 17.18 8.49 -3.39
C TRP A 14 17.01 7.12 -4.03
N LEU A 15 16.11 6.28 -3.50
CA LEU A 15 15.79 4.99 -4.11
C LEU A 15 15.15 5.15 -5.50
N ILE A 16 14.27 6.14 -5.68
CA ILE A 16 13.68 6.46 -6.98
C ILE A 16 14.76 6.86 -8.00
N ILE A 17 15.71 7.69 -7.58
CA ILE A 17 16.81 8.15 -8.43
C ILE A 17 17.73 6.97 -8.77
N SER A 18 18.04 6.09 -7.82
CA SER A 18 18.92 4.94 -8.04
C SER A 18 18.35 3.92 -9.02
N VAL A 19 17.02 3.86 -9.17
CA VAL A 19 16.36 3.00 -10.17
C VAL A 19 16.07 3.71 -11.51
N ASP A 20 16.71 4.85 -11.77
CA ASP A 20 16.54 5.67 -12.97
C ASP A 20 15.07 6.09 -13.19
N TYR A 21 14.35 6.43 -12.12
CA TYR A 21 12.92 6.78 -12.15
C TYR A 21 11.99 5.67 -12.67
N ASN A 22 12.49 4.45 -12.90
CA ASN A 22 11.68 3.30 -13.25
C ASN A 22 11.12 2.64 -11.98
N TYR A 23 10.04 3.20 -11.43
CA TYR A 23 9.40 2.74 -10.18
C TYR A 23 9.02 1.26 -10.17
N SER A 24 8.83 0.64 -11.34
CA SER A 24 8.51 -0.79 -11.45
C SER A 24 9.65 -1.72 -11.01
N ARG A 25 10.86 -1.16 -10.91
CA ARG A 25 12.06 -1.83 -10.37
C ARG A 25 12.09 -1.86 -8.85
N ILE A 26 11.38 -0.96 -8.16
CA ILE A 26 11.30 -1.00 -6.70
C ILE A 26 10.38 -2.15 -6.29
N CYS A 27 10.89 -3.08 -5.49
CA CYS A 27 10.12 -4.21 -4.95
C CYS A 27 10.21 -4.28 -3.43
N ILE A 28 9.33 -5.10 -2.87
CA ILE A 28 9.32 -5.47 -1.46
C ILE A 28 10.20 -6.72 -1.33
N ALA A 29 11.36 -6.58 -0.71
CA ALA A 29 12.29 -7.67 -0.40
C ALA A 29 11.72 -8.56 0.70
N ASP A 30 11.21 -7.92 1.76
CA ASP A 30 10.59 -8.58 2.90
C ASP A 30 9.51 -7.68 3.51
N HIS A 31 8.69 -8.25 4.41
CA HIS A 31 7.66 -7.54 5.12
C HIS A 31 7.39 -8.13 6.50
N ASP A 32 6.99 -7.27 7.42
CA ASP A 32 6.47 -7.65 8.72
C ASP A 32 5.20 -6.84 8.99
N PHE A 33 4.22 -7.48 9.62
CA PHE A 33 3.03 -6.80 10.08
C PHE A 33 2.80 -7.14 11.54
N ASN A 34 2.94 -6.14 12.38
CA ASN A 34 2.48 -6.19 13.76
C ASN A 34 1.18 -5.38 13.89
N ASN A 35 0.52 -5.50 15.05
CA ASN A 35 -0.77 -4.89 15.32
C ASN A 35 -0.87 -3.39 14.99
N ASP A 36 0.26 -2.67 15.03
CA ASP A 36 0.29 -1.22 14.85
C ASP A 36 0.94 -0.75 13.54
N THR A 37 1.85 -1.54 12.95
CA THR A 37 2.69 -1.10 11.83
C THR A 37 2.94 -2.23 10.83
N LEU A 38 2.75 -1.89 9.55
CA LEU A 38 3.25 -2.64 8.40
C LEU A 38 4.63 -2.11 8.05
N THR A 39 5.64 -2.95 8.20
CA THR A 39 7.02 -2.70 7.80
C THR A 39 7.27 -3.35 6.45
N LEU A 40 7.74 -2.57 5.49
CA LEU A 40 8.15 -3.06 4.17
C LEU A 40 9.63 -2.75 3.95
N TRP A 41 10.42 -3.75 3.61
CA TRP A 41 11.81 -3.55 3.21
C TRP A 41 11.88 -3.47 1.70
N LEU A 42 12.36 -2.33 1.19
CA LEU A 42 12.36 -1.99 -0.23
C LEU A 42 13.75 -2.11 -0.83
N GLU A 43 13.82 -2.65 -2.04
CA GLU A 43 15.06 -2.76 -2.82
C GLU A 43 14.80 -2.59 -4.32
N ASP A 44 15.88 -2.54 -5.10
CA ASP A 44 15.84 -2.56 -6.56
C ASP A 44 15.98 -4.00 -7.07
N LYS A 45 15.07 -4.44 -7.96
CA LYS A 45 15.12 -5.73 -8.64
C LYS A 45 16.41 -5.99 -9.42
N GLN A 46 17.20 -4.96 -9.73
CA GLN A 46 18.47 -5.08 -10.44
C GLN A 46 19.69 -4.96 -9.53
N ASP A 47 19.49 -4.62 -8.26
CA ASP A 47 20.52 -4.48 -7.24
C ASP A 47 20.01 -5.06 -5.91
N PHE A 48 19.76 -6.37 -5.92
CA PHE A 48 19.29 -7.12 -4.76
C PHE A 48 20.28 -6.99 -3.61
N LYS A 49 19.76 -6.73 -2.42
CA LYS A 49 20.59 -6.63 -1.23
C LYS A 49 20.90 -8.01 -0.68
N ASN A 50 22.08 -8.15 -0.06
CA ASN A 50 22.48 -9.44 0.51
C ASN A 50 21.77 -9.71 1.84
N THR A 51 21.33 -8.65 2.51
CA THR A 51 20.63 -8.72 3.80
C THR A 51 19.49 -7.70 3.88
N VAL A 52 18.45 -8.02 4.65
CA VAL A 52 17.27 -7.14 4.85
C VAL A 52 17.65 -5.80 5.49
N ASP A 53 18.71 -5.77 6.30
CA ASP A 53 19.22 -4.56 6.98
C ASP A 53 19.77 -3.51 6.00
N GLU A 54 20.12 -3.92 4.77
CA GLU A 54 20.58 -3.03 3.70
C GLU A 54 19.41 -2.44 2.88
N CYS A 55 18.20 -2.98 3.05
CA CYS A 55 17.01 -2.51 2.35
C CYS A 55 16.46 -1.22 2.97
N LEU A 56 15.79 -0.40 2.16
CA LEU A 56 15.10 0.78 2.68
C LEU A 56 13.83 0.36 3.42
N GLN A 57 13.80 0.59 4.73
CA GLN A 57 12.62 0.32 5.56
C GLN A 57 11.53 1.41 5.38
N LEU A 58 10.32 0.97 5.09
CA LEU A 58 9.11 1.78 4.97
C LEU A 58 8.07 1.31 5.99
N ASP A 59 7.83 2.16 6.98
CA ASP A 59 6.84 1.91 8.03
C ASP A 59 5.51 2.61 7.74
N ILE A 60 4.42 1.84 7.75
CA ILE A 60 3.06 2.31 7.49
C ILE A 60 2.17 1.94 8.67
N SER A 61 1.52 2.93 9.28
CA SER A 61 0.59 2.64 10.38
C SER A 61 -0.54 1.71 9.94
N ALA A 62 -0.94 0.78 10.80
CA ALA A 62 -2.03 -0.15 10.57
C ALA A 62 -3.34 0.57 10.18
N LYS A 63 -3.58 1.76 10.75
CA LYS A 63 -4.71 2.63 10.37
C LYS A 63 -4.66 3.08 8.91
N GLN A 64 -3.49 3.44 8.39
CA GLN A 64 -3.32 3.80 6.98
C GLN A 64 -3.43 2.57 6.09
N PHE A 65 -2.86 1.45 6.51
CA PHE A 65 -2.95 0.20 5.77
C PHE A 65 -4.40 -0.28 5.63
N ALA A 66 -5.15 -0.29 6.74
CA ALA A 66 -6.58 -0.61 6.76
C ALA A 66 -7.40 0.27 5.81
N ARG A 67 -7.07 1.56 5.72
CA ARG A 67 -7.72 2.49 4.77
C ARG A 67 -7.44 2.12 3.32
N ILE A 68 -6.23 1.65 3.00
CA ILE A 68 -5.85 1.24 1.65
C ILE A 68 -6.58 -0.03 1.27
N ILE A 69 -6.58 -1.04 2.15
CA ILE A 69 -7.33 -2.29 1.95
C ILE A 69 -8.80 -1.99 1.65
N LYS A 70 -9.44 -1.16 2.48
CA LYS A 70 -10.84 -0.76 2.30
C LYS A 70 -11.09 0.02 1.01
N ALA A 71 -10.20 0.94 0.66
CA ALA A 71 -10.34 1.78 -0.54
C ALA A 71 -10.19 0.96 -1.84
N GLU A 72 -9.23 0.03 -1.86
CA GLU A 72 -9.05 -0.89 -2.99
C GLU A 72 -10.13 -1.98 -3.02
N GLY A 73 -10.89 -2.15 -1.94
CA GLY A 73 -11.99 -3.10 -1.85
C GLY A 73 -11.55 -4.54 -1.59
N PHE A 74 -10.32 -4.76 -1.15
CA PHE A 74 -9.76 -6.09 -0.94
C PHE A 74 -10.54 -6.91 0.10
N ASN A 75 -11.06 -6.26 1.15
CA ASN A 75 -11.85 -6.91 2.19
C ASN A 75 -13.35 -7.00 1.84
N SER A 76 -13.72 -6.90 0.57
CA SER A 76 -15.11 -6.85 0.14
C SER A 76 -15.32 -7.46 -1.25
N TYR A 77 -16.53 -7.89 -1.54
CA TYR A 77 -16.94 -8.32 -2.88
C TYR A 77 -18.18 -7.57 -3.36
N GLU A 78 -18.38 -7.54 -4.67
CA GLU A 78 -19.60 -6.99 -5.25
C GLU A 78 -20.76 -7.97 -5.05
N GLY A 79 -21.84 -7.48 -4.47
CA GLY A 79 -23.05 -8.26 -4.25
C GLY A 79 -24.30 -7.40 -4.35
N THR A 80 -25.45 -8.01 -4.10
CA THR A 80 -26.74 -7.33 -4.15
C THR A 80 -27.38 -7.30 -2.77
N LYS A 81 -28.05 -6.19 -2.43
CA LYS A 81 -28.90 -6.08 -1.24
C LYS A 81 -30.31 -5.69 -1.66
N LEU A 82 -31.29 -6.27 -0.97
CA LEU A 82 -32.68 -5.82 -1.03
C LEU A 82 -32.83 -4.60 -0.13
N HIS A 83 -33.44 -3.54 -0.65
CA HIS A 83 -33.76 -2.37 0.17
C HIS A 83 -34.78 -2.75 1.26
N ALA A 84 -34.51 -2.41 2.52
CA ALA A 84 -35.27 -2.91 3.68
C ALA A 84 -36.80 -2.71 3.55
N ASN A 85 -37.21 -1.59 2.97
CA ASN A 85 -38.63 -1.19 2.90
C ASN A 85 -39.17 -1.06 1.46
N LYS A 86 -38.33 -1.30 0.44
CA LYS A 86 -38.71 -1.13 -0.96
C LYS A 86 -38.27 -2.38 -1.70
N GLN A 87 -39.15 -2.99 -2.49
CA GLN A 87 -38.84 -4.22 -3.24
C GLN A 87 -37.91 -3.95 -4.44
N PHE A 88 -36.77 -3.30 -4.19
CA PHE A 88 -35.76 -3.02 -5.19
C PHE A 88 -34.41 -3.55 -4.71
N VAL A 89 -33.71 -4.23 -5.62
CA VAL A 89 -32.40 -4.83 -5.42
C VAL A 89 -31.36 -3.88 -5.98
N TYR A 90 -30.33 -3.56 -5.19
CA TYR A 90 -29.23 -2.69 -5.62
C TYR A 90 -27.88 -3.37 -5.41
N ASN A 91 -26.94 -3.05 -6.31
CA ASN A 91 -25.55 -3.50 -6.19
C ASN A 91 -24.86 -2.71 -5.08
N THR A 92 -24.06 -3.40 -4.28
CA THR A 92 -23.28 -2.82 -3.19
C THR A 92 -22.03 -3.65 -2.93
N ARG A 93 -21.09 -3.09 -2.16
CA ARG A 93 -19.95 -3.86 -1.65
C ARG A 93 -20.32 -4.49 -0.32
N ILE A 94 -20.17 -5.80 -0.24
CA ILE A 94 -20.40 -6.57 0.98
C ILE A 94 -19.02 -6.82 1.60
N GLU A 95 -18.83 -6.30 2.81
CA GLU A 95 -17.59 -6.49 3.57
C GLU A 95 -17.51 -7.93 4.07
N ILE A 96 -16.37 -8.58 3.84
CA ILE A 96 -16.07 -9.94 4.30
C ILE A 96 -15.73 -9.90 5.79
N ASN A 97 -14.78 -9.02 6.15
CA ASN A 97 -14.29 -8.81 7.52
C ASN A 97 -13.65 -7.41 7.61
N PRO A 98 -13.40 -6.84 8.80
CA PRO A 98 -12.64 -5.61 8.93
C PRO A 98 -11.27 -5.72 8.23
N PRO A 99 -10.74 -4.63 7.67
CA PRO A 99 -9.60 -4.68 6.75
C PRO A 99 -8.36 -5.43 7.27
N LEU A 100 -7.98 -5.22 8.53
CA LEU A 100 -6.79 -5.86 9.11
C LEU A 100 -7.06 -7.32 9.45
N THR A 101 -8.24 -7.62 10.00
CA THR A 101 -8.67 -8.99 10.26
C THR A 101 -8.69 -9.80 8.96
N TRP A 102 -9.27 -9.24 7.89
CA TRP A 102 -9.23 -9.86 6.57
C TRP A 102 -7.80 -10.17 6.14
N TYR A 103 -6.87 -9.22 6.28
CA TYR A 103 -5.48 -9.41 5.87
C TYR A 103 -4.78 -10.53 6.65
N GLU A 104 -5.03 -10.65 7.96
CA GLU A 104 -4.36 -11.63 8.83
C GLU A 104 -5.00 -13.03 8.76
N THR A 105 -6.33 -13.11 8.65
CA THR A 105 -7.06 -14.38 8.84
C THR A 105 -7.68 -14.95 7.57
N ASP A 106 -8.07 -14.09 6.62
CA ASP A 106 -8.89 -14.50 5.48
C ASP A 106 -8.15 -14.43 4.15
N ALA A 107 -7.24 -13.46 4.00
CA ALA A 107 -6.50 -13.21 2.78
C ALA A 107 -5.48 -14.33 2.51
N THR A 108 -5.49 -14.84 1.29
CA THR A 108 -4.43 -15.72 0.79
C THR A 108 -3.09 -14.98 0.74
N LEU A 109 -1.98 -15.72 0.73
CA LEU A 109 -0.64 -15.12 0.62
C LEU A 109 -0.51 -14.17 -0.59
N ILE A 110 -1.16 -14.51 -1.70
CA ILE A 110 -1.19 -13.70 -2.92
C ILE A 110 -1.98 -12.41 -2.71
N GLU A 111 -3.14 -12.46 -2.07
CA GLU A 111 -3.94 -11.27 -1.77
C GLU A 111 -3.25 -10.35 -0.76
N GLN A 112 -2.58 -10.93 0.23
CA GLN A 112 -1.75 -10.18 1.15
C GLN A 112 -0.60 -9.47 0.40
N GLN A 113 0.06 -10.17 -0.53
CA GLN A 113 1.08 -9.56 -1.39
C GLN A 113 0.51 -8.40 -2.20
N TRP A 114 -0.63 -8.58 -2.86
CA TRP A 114 -1.27 -7.50 -3.62
C TRP A 114 -1.61 -6.30 -2.73
N ALA A 115 -2.07 -6.53 -1.51
CA ALA A 115 -2.34 -5.45 -0.57
C ALA A 115 -1.06 -4.64 -0.26
N ARG A 116 0.07 -5.30 0.00
CA ARG A 116 1.36 -4.63 0.24
C ARG A 116 1.88 -3.90 -1.00
N GLU A 117 1.78 -4.50 -2.18
CA GLU A 117 2.18 -3.88 -3.45
C GLU A 117 1.33 -2.63 -3.75
N LYS A 118 0.03 -2.65 -3.43
CA LYS A 118 -0.82 -1.45 -3.55
C LYS A 118 -0.40 -0.34 -2.60
N VAL A 119 0.03 -0.68 -1.38
CA VAL A 119 0.59 0.31 -0.43
C VAL A 119 1.82 0.96 -1.04
N LEU A 120 2.80 0.17 -1.48
CA LEU A 120 4.03 0.65 -2.12
C LEU A 120 3.70 1.55 -3.32
N LYS A 121 2.82 1.10 -4.22
CA LYS A 121 2.40 1.87 -5.38
C LYS A 121 1.81 3.23 -4.98
N LYS A 122 0.91 3.27 -3.99
CA LYS A 122 0.33 4.53 -3.53
C LYS A 122 1.36 5.45 -2.89
N VAL A 123 2.33 4.92 -2.16
CA VAL A 123 3.44 5.70 -1.58
C VAL A 123 4.25 6.37 -2.69
N LEU A 124 4.71 5.58 -3.67
CA LEU A 124 5.53 6.07 -4.78
C LEU A 124 4.76 7.08 -5.64
N THR A 125 3.51 6.78 -6.00
CA THR A 125 2.66 7.72 -6.77
C THR A 125 2.49 9.05 -6.03
N GLN A 126 2.19 9.00 -4.73
CA GLN A 126 2.02 10.23 -3.95
C GLN A 126 3.30 11.07 -3.89
N LEU A 127 4.47 10.43 -3.72
CA LEU A 127 5.76 11.11 -3.71
C LEU A 127 5.98 11.88 -5.01
N VAL A 128 5.82 11.21 -6.14
CA VAL A 128 6.01 11.79 -7.48
C VAL A 128 5.03 12.93 -7.72
N GLU A 129 3.75 12.72 -7.45
CA GLU A 129 2.71 13.74 -7.67
C GLU A 129 2.91 14.97 -6.79
N THR A 130 3.39 14.80 -5.55
CA THR A 130 3.59 15.93 -4.63
C THR A 130 4.76 16.82 -5.07
N GLU A 131 5.87 16.23 -5.54
CA GLU A 131 7.00 17.02 -6.07
C GLU A 131 6.65 17.70 -7.41
N VAL A 132 5.95 17.02 -8.32
CA VAL A 132 5.51 17.63 -9.60
C VAL A 132 4.60 18.84 -9.39
N ILE A 133 3.87 18.90 -8.26
CA ILE A 133 3.06 20.05 -7.89
C ILE A 133 3.90 21.17 -7.26
N GLY A 134 4.94 20.84 -6.49
CA GLY A 134 5.92 21.80 -5.96
C GLY A 134 6.69 22.51 -7.07
N ASP A 135 7.07 21.76 -8.11
CA ASP A 135 7.76 22.26 -9.31
C ASP A 135 6.87 23.06 -10.28
N LYS A 136 5.58 23.25 -10.00
CA LYS A 136 4.68 24.08 -10.84
C LYS A 136 4.33 25.42 -10.20
N GLN A 137 4.96 25.78 -9.09
CA GLN A 137 4.71 27.04 -8.37
C GLN A 137 5.81 28.11 -8.54
N TRP A 138 6.65 27.99 -9.58
CA TRP A 138 7.57 29.05 -10.04
C TRP A 138 7.14 29.60 -11.40
#